data_AF-A0A4Q3GW32-F1
#
_entry.id   AF-A0A4Q3GW32-F1
#
_cell.length_a   1.000
_cell.length_b   1.000
_cell.length_c   1.000
_cell.angle_alpha   90.00
_cell.angle_beta   90.00
_cell.angle_gamma   90.00
#
_symmetry.space_group_name_H-M   'P 1'
#
loop_
_entity.id
_entity.type
_entity.pdbx_description
1 polymer ?
#
loop_
_entity_poly.entity_id
_entity_poly.type
_entity_poly.pdbx_seq_one_letter_code
_entity_poly.pdbx_strand_id
1 'polypeptide(L)' 'MSDSFVVEANHRTVGVAVRGPGGYKFYASDAAFRPLEQMTFRRARTLAHKVGEFAQRLMHLGAVTKPMLH' A
#
# COMPACT_ATOMS: atom_id res chain seq x y z
N MET A 1 -23.73 3.52 0.62
CA MET A 1 -22.61 4.03 -0.21
C MET A 1 -21.35 3.83 0.63
N SER A 2 -20.37 3.08 0.15
CA SER A 2 -19.10 2.88 0.87
C SER A 2 -18.07 3.89 0.37
N ASP A 3 -17.52 4.70 1.26
CA ASP A 3 -16.45 5.63 0.91
C ASP A 3 -15.21 4.84 0.48
N SER A 4 -14.66 5.15 -0.69
CA SER A 4 -13.44 4.53 -1.21
C SER A 4 -12.40 5.60 -1.51
N PHE A 5 -11.15 5.31 -1.18
CA PHE A 5 -10.03 6.23 -1.30
C PHE A 5 -8.91 5.59 -2.11
N VAL A 6 -8.35 6.31 -3.06
CA VAL A 6 -7.12 5.88 -3.74
C VAL A 6 -5.97 5.97 -2.75
N VAL A 7 -5.12 4.94 -2.75
CA VAL A 7 -3.92 4.87 -1.92
C VAL A 7 -2.72 4.94 -2.83
N GLU A 8 -1.89 5.95 -2.61
CA GLU A 8 -0.67 6.20 -3.36
C GLU A 8 0.56 6.05 -2.46
N ALA A 9 1.63 5.51 -3.03
CA ALA A 9 2.95 5.52 -2.43
C ALA A 9 3.99 5.77 -3.53
N ASN A 10 5.03 6.57 -3.24
CA ASN A 10 6.07 6.95 -4.19
C ASN A 10 5.52 7.50 -5.51
N HIS A 11 4.50 8.38 -5.43
CA HIS A 11 3.83 8.99 -6.58
C HIS A 11 3.16 7.98 -7.53
N ARG A 12 2.84 6.77 -7.05
CA ARG A 12 2.14 5.74 -7.80
C ARG A 12 0.93 5.25 -7.03
N THR A 13 -0.16 4.99 -7.73
CA THR A 13 -1.31 4.27 -7.17
C THR A 13 -0.90 2.84 -6.85
N VAL A 14 -1.06 2.45 -5.59
CA VAL A 14 -0.70 1.09 -5.10
C VAL A 14 -1.93 0.30 -4.69
N GLY A 15 -3.08 0.95 -4.48
CA GLY A 15 -4.34 0.28 -4.18
C GLY A 15 -5.48 1.22 -3.86
N VAL A 16 -6.56 0.65 -3.33
CA VAL A 16 -7.76 1.36 -2.86
C VAL A 16 -8.04 0.95 -1.41
N ALA A 17 -8.43 1.92 -0.60
CA ALA A 17 -8.96 1.69 0.74
C ALA A 17 -10.47 1.84 0.71
N VAL A 18 -11.20 0.80 1.12
CA VAL A 18 -12.67 0.83 1.25
C VAL A 18 -13.02 0.99 2.73
N ARG A 19 -13.78 2.02 3.07
CA ARG A 19 -14.31 2.21 4.42
C ARG A 19 -15.48 1.26 4.67
N GLY A 20 -15.42 0.53 5.79
CA GLY A 20 -16.46 -0.39 6.20
C GLY A 20 -16.51 -0.58 7.73
N PRO A 21 -17.36 -1.50 8.21
CA PRO A 21 -17.39 -1.88 9.62
C PRO A 21 -16.00 -2.32 10.08
N GLY A 22 -15.49 -1.72 11.16
CA GLY A 22 -14.16 -2.04 11.70
C GLY A 22 -13.00 -1.22 11.14
N GLY A 23 -13.21 -0.39 10.10
CA GLY A 23 -12.21 0.58 9.63
C GLY A 23 -12.07 0.63 8.11
N TYR A 24 -10.82 0.50 7.64
CA TYR A 24 -10.42 0.68 6.25
C TYR A 24 -9.75 -0.58 5.76
N LYS A 25 -10.35 -1.23 4.77
CA LYS A 25 -9.80 -2.44 4.15
C LYS A 25 -9.01 -2.08 2.90
N PHE A 26 -7.78 -2.55 2.82
CA PHE A 26 -6.89 -2.28 1.68
C PHE A 26 -7.03 -3.36 0.60
N TYR A 27 -7.09 -2.91 -0.65
CA TYR A 27 -7.08 -3.73 -1.86
C TYR A 27 -5.93 -3.25 -2.75
N ALA A 28 -4.93 -4.08 -2.96
CA ALA A 28 -3.75 -3.81 -3.75
C ALA A 28 -4.08 -3.84 -5.25
N SER A 29 -3.58 -2.83 -5.96
CA SER A 29 -3.54 -2.80 -7.42
C SER A 29 -2.16 -3.16 -7.95
N ASP A 30 -1.10 -2.94 -7.15
CA ASP A 30 0.27 -3.34 -7.46
C ASP A 30 0.60 -4.68 -6.78
N ALA A 31 1.15 -5.63 -7.55
CA ALA A 31 1.52 -6.96 -7.08
C ALA A 31 2.51 -6.94 -5.92
N ALA A 32 3.39 -5.92 -5.85
CA ALA A 32 4.34 -5.78 -4.76
C ALA A 32 3.64 -5.55 -3.41
N PHE A 33 2.43 -4.98 -3.41
CA PHE A 33 1.63 -4.66 -2.21
C PHE A 33 0.65 -5.76 -1.80
N ARG A 34 0.63 -6.91 -2.51
CA ARG A 34 -0.18 -8.09 -2.12
C ARG A 34 0.00 -8.53 -0.66
N PRO A 35 1.17 -8.40 0.00
CA PRO A 35 1.29 -8.72 1.42
C PRO A 35 0.39 -7.89 2.35
N LEU A 36 -0.11 -6.74 1.89
CA LEU A 36 -1.06 -5.90 2.64
C LEU A 36 -2.54 -6.11 2.21
N GLU A 37 -2.78 -6.95 1.21
CA GLU A 37 -4.09 -7.24 0.65
C GLU A 37 -5.08 -7.72 1.71
N GLN A 38 -6.34 -7.26 1.64
CA GLN A 38 -7.43 -7.56 2.58
C GLN A 38 -7.18 -7.16 4.06
N MET A 39 -6.02 -6.59 4.41
CA MET A 39 -5.78 -6.12 5.77
C MET A 39 -6.73 -4.99 6.12
N THR A 40 -7.33 -5.08 7.31
CA THR A 40 -8.23 -4.05 7.84
C THR A 40 -7.51 -3.21 8.88
N PHE A 41 -7.52 -1.89 8.68
CA PHE A 41 -6.90 -0.92 9.56
C PHE A 41 -7.98 -0.09 10.23
N ARG A 42 -7.92 0.03 11.57
CA ARG A 42 -8.92 0.79 12.34
C ARG A 42 -9.02 2.27 11.92
N ARG A 43 -7.93 2.86 11.43
CA ARG A 43 -7.84 4.28 11.04
C ARG A 43 -7.15 4.40 9.67
N ALA A 44 -7.63 5.33 8.83
CA ALA A 44 -7.02 5.62 7.53
C ALA A 44 -5.53 6.01 7.66
N ARG A 45 -5.18 6.79 8.70
CA ARG A 45 -3.78 7.15 8.98
C ARG A 45 -2.90 5.94 9.24
N THR A 46 -3.41 4.91 9.91
CA THR A 46 -2.66 3.67 10.17
C THR A 46 -2.43 2.89 8.88
N LEU A 47 -3.44 2.81 8.01
CA LEU A 47 -3.31 2.24 6.67
C LEU A 47 -2.22 2.98 5.88
N ALA A 48 -2.33 4.30 5.76
CA ALA A 48 -1.37 5.12 5.03
C ALA A 48 0.05 4.95 5.56
N HIS A 49 0.23 4.94 6.89
CA HIS A 49 1.53 4.73 7.52
C HIS A 49 2.11 3.34 7.18
N LYS A 50 1.31 2.27 7.26
CA LYS A 50 1.80 0.92 6.96
C LYS A 50 2.11 0.72 5.49
N VAL A 51 1.30 1.27 4.59
CA VAL A 51 1.57 1.26 3.15
C VAL A 51 2.85 2.03 2.84
N GLY A 52 3.04 3.22 3.42
CA GLY A 52 4.25 4.03 3.24
C GLY A 52 5.51 3.33 3.78
N GLU A 53 5.45 2.74 4.97
CA GLU A 53 6.55 1.97 5.55
C GLU A 53 6.92 0.75 4.68
N PHE A 54 5.91 0.06 4.15
CA PHE A 54 6.11 -1.07 3.26
C PHE A 54 6.73 -0.64 1.92
N ALA A 55 6.25 0.46 1.34
CA ALA A 55 6.83 1.04 0.12
C ALA A 55 8.30 1.45 0.32
N GLN A 56 8.62 2.05 1.46
CA GLN A 56 10.00 2.38 1.84
C GLN A 56 10.87 1.12 1.92
N ARG A 57 10.39 0.06 2.57
CA ARG A 57 11.13 -1.23 2.64
C ARG A 57 11.36 -1.83 1.26
N LEU A 58 10.36 -1.81 0.38
CA LEU A 58 10.50 -2.28 -1.00
C LEU A 58 11.60 -1.51 -1.76
N MET A 59 11.67 -0.18 -1.59
CA MET A 59 12.74 0.62 -2.19
C MET A 59 14.12 0.25 -1.65
N HIS A 60 14.25 0.02 -0.33
CA HIS A 60 15.52 -0.40 0.27
C HIS A 60 15.93 -1.82 -0.15
N LEU A 61 14.98 -2.74 -0.31
CA LEU A 61 15.23 -4.09 -0.82
C LEU A 61 15.59 -4.08 -2.31
N GLY A 62 14.98 -3.17 -3.09
CA GLY A 62 15.33 -2.91 -4.49
C GLY A 62 16.70 -2.25 -4.69
N ALA A 63 17.22 -1.52 -3.70
CA ALA A 63 18.57 -0.96 -3.74
C ALA A 63 19.69 -2.03 -3.72
N VAL A 64 19.38 -3.27 -3.31
CA VAL A 64 20.28 -4.43 -3.40
C VAL A 64 20.18 -5.11 -4.77
N THR A 65 19.19 -4.76 -5.59
CA THR A 65 19.06 -5.20 -6.98
C THR A 65 19.12 -3.98 -7.90
N LYS A 66 20.26 -3.27 -7.86
CA LYS A 66 20.71 -2.49 -9.01
C LYS A 66 20.79 -3.47 -10.18
N PRO A 67 20.02 -3.32 -11.27
CA PRO A 67 20.38 -4.00 -12.50
C PRO A 67 21.72 -3.40 -12.92
N MET A 68 22.77 -4.21 -12.88
CA MET A 68 23.95 -3.93 -13.69
C MET A 68 23.52 -4.05 -15.15
N LEU A 69 23.83 -2.99 -15.91
CA LEU A 69 24.02 -2.93 -17.38
C LEU A 69 22.70 -2.98 -18.21
N HIS A 70 22.56 -2.27 -19.32
CA HIS A 70 23.53 -1.65 -20.25
C HIS A 70 23.12 -0.22 -20.64
#